data_AF-A0A5N9I059-F1
#
_entry.id   AF-A0A5N9I059-F1
#
_cell.length_a   1.000
_cell.length_b   1.000
_cell.length_c   1.000
_cell.angle_alpha   90.00
_cell.angle_beta   90.00
_cell.angle_gamma   90.00
#
_symmetry.space_group_name_H-M   'P 1'
#
loop_
_entity.id
_entity.type
_entity.pdbx_description
1 polymer ?
#
loop_
_entity_poly.entity_id
_entity_poly.type
_entity_poly.pdbx_seq_one_letter_code
_entity_poly.pdbx_strand_id
1 'polypeptide(L)'
;MRQRSSYPKPFKAQVVQECLQPGATVSSVAISHGINANVIRKWLPLYRDHSATTSLPAFVPLKAAPKRPAEASVIIEVAMAEWA
;
A
#
# COMPACT_ATOMS: atom_id res chain seq x y z
N MET A 1 -7.96 23.86 -22.75
CA MET A 1 -7.90 22.38 -22.73
C MET A 1 -6.63 21.96 -22.00
N ARG A 2 -6.73 21.31 -20.83
CA ARG A 2 -5.56 20.91 -20.04
C ARG A 2 -4.96 19.64 -20.64
N GLN A 3 -3.84 19.76 -21.31
CA GLN A 3 -3.07 18.62 -21.83
C GLN A 3 -2.73 17.69 -20.65
N ARG A 4 -3.25 16.46 -20.67
CA ARG A 4 -2.84 15.42 -19.72
C ARG A 4 -1.45 14.98 -20.14
N SER A 5 -0.43 15.54 -19.48
CA SER A 5 0.92 15.02 -19.61
C SER A 5 0.92 13.54 -19.18
N SER A 6 1.29 12.68 -20.11
CA SER A 6 1.44 11.25 -19.84
C SER A 6 2.87 11.02 -19.38
N TYR A 7 3.03 10.34 -18.24
CA TYR A 7 4.35 9.98 -17.76
C TYR A 7 4.99 8.92 -18.67
N PRO A 8 6.30 9.01 -18.94
CA PRO A 8 7.03 8.00 -19.69
C PRO A 8 6.90 6.62 -19.04
N LYS A 9 6.83 5.57 -19.86
CA LYS A 9 6.81 4.16 -19.40
C LYS A 9 7.96 3.79 -18.45
N PRO A 10 9.24 4.17 -18.70
CA PRO A 10 10.33 3.80 -17.79
C PRO A 10 10.19 4.44 -16.41
N PHE A 11 9.73 5.70 -16.37
CA PHE A 11 9.53 6.42 -15.11
C PHE A 11 8.45 5.78 -14.24
N LYS A 12 7.33 5.37 -14.84
CA LYS A 12 6.27 4.62 -14.14
C LYS A 12 6.79 3.31 -13.54
N ALA A 13 7.62 2.58 -14.29
CA ALA A 13 8.20 1.31 -13.84
C ALA A 13 9.12 1.50 -12.63
N GLN A 14 9.98 2.53 -12.66
CA GLN A 14 10.87 2.88 -11.56
C GLN A 14 10.08 3.20 -10.28
N VAL A 15 9.07 4.07 -10.38
CA VAL A 15 8.22 4.45 -9.24
C VAL A 15 7.48 3.25 -8.66
N VAL A 16 6.99 2.33 -9.49
CA VAL A 16 6.33 1.10 -9.00
C VAL A 16 7.33 0.14 -8.35
N GLN A 17 8.54 0.00 -8.90
CA GLN A 17 9.59 -0.84 -8.33
C GLN A 17 10.07 -0.33 -6.96
N GLU A 18 10.17 0.99 -6.79
CA GLU A 18 10.46 1.60 -5.50
C GLU A 18 9.31 1.39 -4.50
N CYS A 19 8.05 1.42 -4.95
CA CYS A 19 6.90 1.07 -4.10
C CYS A 19 6.86 -0.40 -3.66
N LEU A 20 7.56 -1.28 -4.38
CA LEU A 20 7.64 -2.71 -4.05
C LEU A 20 8.75 -3.02 -3.01
N GLN A 21 9.58 -2.03 -2.65
CA GLN A 21 10.62 -2.21 -1.64
C GLN A 21 10.01 -2.41 -0.25
N PRO A 22 10.53 -3.36 0.57
CA PRO A 22 10.04 -3.60 1.91
C PRO A 22 10.28 -2.36 2.79
N GLY A 23 9.20 -1.73 3.26
CA GLY A 23 9.24 -0.51 4.08
C GLY A 23 8.96 0.79 3.32
N ALA A 24 8.91 0.77 1.98
CA ALA A 24 8.51 1.93 1.21
C ALA A 24 6.98 2.03 1.15
N THR A 25 6.43 3.20 1.50
CA THR A 25 5.01 3.48 1.31
C THR A 25 4.79 4.23 0.00
N VAL A 26 3.65 4.00 -0.65
CA VAL A 26 3.27 4.72 -1.88
C VAL A 26 3.32 6.23 -1.68
N SER A 27 2.97 6.72 -0.49
CA SER A 27 3.03 8.14 -0.14
C SER A 27 4.47 8.65 0.01
N SER A 28 5.37 7.86 0.59
CA SER A 28 6.79 8.20 0.68
C SER A 28 7.42 8.32 -0.71
N VAL A 29 7.17 7.33 -1.58
CA VAL A 29 7.65 7.35 -2.97
C VAL A 29 7.02 8.52 -3.74
N ALA A 30 5.74 8.80 -3.55
CA ALA A 30 5.06 9.95 -4.13
C ALA A 30 5.74 11.29 -3.77
N ILE A 31 6.09 11.48 -2.50
CA ILE A 31 6.77 12.68 -2.02
C ILE A 31 8.17 12.78 -2.62
N SER A 32 8.93 11.69 -2.62
CA SER A 32 10.30 11.64 -3.18
C SER A 32 10.34 12.04 -4.67
N HIS A 33 9.37 11.59 -5.45
CA HIS A 33 9.28 11.88 -6.89
C HIS A 33 8.42 13.11 -7.23
N GLY A 34 7.80 13.76 -6.24
CA GLY A 34 6.88 14.89 -6.46
C GLY A 34 5.61 14.52 -7.26
N ILE A 35 5.19 13.25 -7.20
CA ILE A 35 4.02 12.74 -7.93
C ILE A 35 2.84 12.59 -6.96
N ASN A 36 1.62 12.77 -7.43
CA ASN A 36 0.44 12.46 -6.62
C ASN A 36 0.33 10.95 -6.37
N ALA A 37 0.23 10.53 -5.10
CA ALA A 37 0.10 9.13 -4.71
C ALA A 37 -1.08 8.40 -5.40
N ASN A 38 -2.17 9.11 -5.71
CA ASN A 38 -3.32 8.54 -6.44
C ASN A 38 -2.95 8.09 -7.86
N VAL A 39 -1.99 8.76 -8.50
CA VAL A 39 -1.49 8.37 -9.82
C VAL A 39 -0.73 7.05 -9.72
N ILE A 40 0.10 6.91 -8.70
CA ILE A 40 0.86 5.68 -8.43
C ILE A 40 -0.09 4.52 -8.11
N ARG A 41 -1.13 4.76 -7.30
CA ARG A 41 -2.18 3.75 -7.01
C ARG A 41 -2.90 3.26 -8.27
N LYS A 42 -3.05 4.11 -9.30
CA LYS A 42 -3.61 3.69 -10.60
C LYS A 42 -2.62 2.88 -11.43
N TRP A 43 -1.32 3.07 -11.25
CA TRP A 43 -0.29 2.30 -11.94
C TRP A 43 -0.05 0.95 -11.28
N LEU A 44 -0.18 0.86 -9.95
CA LEU A 44 0.14 -0.35 -9.21
C LEU A 44 -0.56 -1.62 -9.75
N PRO A 45 -1.87 -1.64 -10.08
CA PRO A 45 -2.52 -2.80 -10.70
C PRO A 45 -1.95 -3.11 -12.09
N LEU A 46 -1.79 -2.09 -12.95
CA LEU A 46 -1.30 -2.27 -14.33
C LEU A 46 0.12 -2.86 -14.40
N TYR A 47 0.96 -2.55 -13.41
CA TYR A 47 2.32 -3.09 -13.30
C TYR A 47 2.37 -4.38 -12.47
N ARG A 48 1.44 -4.59 -11.55
CA ARG A 48 1.28 -5.83 -10.78
C ARG A 48 0.66 -6.96 -11.61
N ASP A 49 -0.18 -6.69 -12.60
CA ASP A 49 -0.71 -7.73 -13.50
C ASP A 49 0.41 -8.43 -14.29
N HIS A 50 1.59 -7.81 -14.42
CA HIS A 50 2.79 -8.44 -14.95
C HIS A 50 3.57 -9.27 -13.91
N SER A 51 3.32 -9.09 -12.61
CA SER A 51 4.02 -9.76 -11.51
C SER A 51 3.10 -10.61 -10.60
N ALA A 52 1.80 -10.68 -10.89
CA ALA A 52 0.81 -11.34 -10.07
C ALA A 52 -0.15 -12.20 -10.92
N THR A 53 0.42 -13.00 -11.82
CA THR A 53 -0.11 -14.35 -12.02
C THR A 53 0.39 -15.25 -10.87
N THR A 54 0.17 -14.81 -9.63
CA THR A 54 0.24 -15.70 -8.47
C THR A 54 -1.20 -15.89 -8.06
N SER A 55 -1.77 -16.96 -8.60
CA SER A 55 -2.97 -17.64 -8.12
C SER A 55 -3.13 -17.44 -6.61
N LEU A 56 -4.08 -16.58 -6.22
CA LEU A 56 -4.62 -16.65 -4.87
C LEU A 56 -5.55 -17.86 -4.87
N PRO A 57 -5.29 -18.92 -4.08
CA PRO A 57 -6.28 -19.98 -3.92
C PRO A 57 -7.54 -19.33 -3.34
N ALA A 58 -8.63 -19.39 -4.10
CA ALA A 58 -9.89 -18.73 -3.81
C ALA A 58 -10.55 -19.19 -2.50
N PHE A 59 -10.00 -20.19 -1.82
CA PHE A 59 -10.57 -20.73 -0.58
C PHE A 59 -9.47 -21.27 0.32
N VAL A 60 -9.22 -20.59 1.44
CA VAL A 60 -8.56 -21.18 2.61
C VAL A 60 -9.65 -21.52 3.62
N PRO A 61 -9.90 -22.80 3.93
CA PRO A 61 -10.86 -23.17 4.97
C PRO A 61 -10.41 -22.59 6.31
N LEU A 62 -11.10 -21.56 6.79
CA LEU A 62 -10.92 -21.05 8.14
C LEU A 62 -11.57 -22.03 9.11
N LYS A 63 -10.77 -22.75 9.90
CA LYS A 63 -11.30 -23.41 11.10
C LYS A 63 -11.71 -22.34 12.09
N ALA A 64 -13.02 -22.12 12.20
CA ALA A 64 -13.59 -21.23 13.20
C ALA A 64 -13.15 -21.70 14.60
N ALA A 65 -12.32 -20.89 15.26
CA ALA A 65 -12.08 -21.06 16.69
C ALA A 65 -13.40 -20.77 17.43
N PRO A 66 -13.75 -21.54 18.46
CA PRO A 66 -14.96 -21.30 19.23
C PRO A 66 -14.93 -19.90 19.84
N LYS A 67 -16.07 -19.23 19.72
CA LYS A 67 -16.40 -17.88 20.20
C LYS A 67 -15.84 -17.65 21.61
N ARG A 68 -14.75 -16.90 21.71
CA ARG A 68 -14.25 -16.40 22.99
C ARG A 68 -15.24 -15.34 23.49
N PRO A 69 -15.79 -15.46 24.72
CA PRO A 69 -16.66 -14.43 25.27
C PRO A 69 -15.91 -13.09 25.31
N ALA A 70 -16.64 -12.03 25.01
CA ALA A 70 -16.16 -10.66 25.01
C ALA A 70 -15.63 -10.30 26.40
N GLU A 71 -14.33 -10.04 26.54
CA GLU A 71 -13.84 -9.32 27.70
C GLU A 71 -12.59 -8.50 27.38
N ALA A 72 -12.67 -7.24 27.79
CA ALA A 72 -11.64 -6.20 27.88
C ALA A 72 -10.98 -5.71 26.59
N SER A 73 -11.58 -4.67 25.99
CA SER A 73 -10.85 -3.67 25.22
C SER A 73 -9.66 -3.16 26.05
N VAL A 74 -8.45 -3.45 25.61
CA VAL A 74 -7.24 -2.86 26.18
C VAL A 74 -7.16 -1.42 25.67
N ILE A 75 -7.43 -0.46 26.54
CA ILE A 75 -7.14 0.96 26.30
C ILE A 75 -5.63 1.13 26.47
N ILE A 76 -4.94 1.44 25.39
CA ILE A 76 -3.52 1.81 25.44
C ILE A 76 -3.47 3.33 25.60
N GLU A 77 -3.23 3.83 26.81
CA GLU A 77 -2.87 5.23 27.03
C GLU A 77 -1.44 5.47 26.53
N VAL A 78 -1.33 6.27 25.47
CA VAL A 78 -0.05 6.81 25.02
C VAL A 78 0.22 8.08 25.82
N ALA A 79 1.16 8.03 26.76
CA ALA A 79 1.68 9.22 27.42
C ALA A 79 2.38 10.11 26.37
N MET A 80 1.87 11.32 26.20
CA MET A 80 2.48 12.34 25.36
C MET A 80 3.76 12.82 26.06
N ALA A 81 4.91 12.42 25.54
CA ALA A 81 6.19 12.95 26.00
C ALA A 81 6.26 14.45 25.68
N GLU A 82 6.33 15.27 26.73
CA GLU A 82 6.63 16.69 26.66
C GLU A 82 8.06 16.87 26.14
N TRP A 83 8.20 17.56 25.02
CA TRP A 83 9.49 18.03 24.54
C TRP A 83 9.77 19.36 25.26
N ALA A 84 10.73 19.33 26.18
CA ALA A 84 11.30 20.49 26.87
C ALA A 84 12.12 21.37 25.91
#